data_AF-A0A7S0R112-F1
#
_entry.id   AF-A0A7S0R112-F1
#
_cell.length_a   1.000
_cell.length_b   1.000
_cell.length_c   1.000
_cell.angle_alpha   90.00
_cell.angle_beta   90.00
_cell.angle_gamma   90.00
#
_symmetry.space_group_name_H-M   'P 1'
#
loop_
_entity.id
_entity.type
_entity.pdbx_description
1 polymer ?
#
loop_
_entity_poly.entity_id
_entity_poly.type
_entity_poly.pdbx_seq_one_letter_code
_entity_poly.pdbx_strand_id
1 'polypeptide(L)'
;WRVLIANSEAHPPIIVDVGANVGSHASYPAALGARVYAIEPHPYHARRLMHMAHLNEWDMTVFAGAAHDSDGQGVIHLLEGGHLVMRNVVEVEEEGLAIARTYDVGLVRVDTLVRERRKVLLLKLDTDGHELQA
;
A
#
# COMPACT_ATOMS: atom_id res chain seq x y z
N TRP A 1 14.79 19.29 -8.67
CA TRP A 1 13.88 18.13 -8.76
C TRP A 1 12.62 18.54 -9.51
N ARG A 2 12.75 18.70 -10.83
CA ARG A 2 11.66 19.00 -11.76
C ARG A 2 11.26 17.67 -12.41
N VAL A 3 9.96 17.41 -12.45
CA VAL A 3 9.26 16.38 -13.25
C VAL A 3 9.20 14.98 -12.65
N LEU A 4 8.01 14.63 -12.12
CA LEU A 4 7.43 13.28 -12.27
C LEU A 4 6.00 13.29 -12.81
N ILE A 5 5.44 14.44 -13.19
CA ILE A 5 4.22 14.49 -14.00
C ILE A 5 4.50 15.37 -15.21
N ALA A 6 5.14 14.77 -16.22
CA ALA A 6 5.11 15.31 -17.56
C ALA A 6 3.69 15.09 -18.09
N ASN A 7 2.87 16.14 -18.05
CA ASN A 7 1.60 16.21 -18.76
C ASN A 7 1.87 16.08 -20.27
N SER A 8 1.59 14.92 -20.85
CA SER A 8 1.37 14.80 -22.30
C SER A 8 0.40 13.68 -22.71
N GLU A 9 -0.28 12.99 -21.79
CA GLU A 9 -1.26 11.96 -22.16
C GLU A 9 -2.69 12.39 -21.83
N ALA A 10 -3.65 11.91 -22.63
CA ALA A 10 -5.08 12.23 -22.54
C ALA A 10 -5.76 11.82 -21.22
N HIS A 11 -5.03 11.23 -20.28
CA HIS A 11 -5.53 10.66 -19.04
C HIS A 11 -4.52 10.84 -17.91
N PRO A 12 -4.98 10.91 -16.64
CA PRO A 12 -4.09 10.94 -15.48
C PRO A 12 -3.09 9.78 -15.47
N PRO A 13 -1.84 10.00 -15.02
CA PRO A 13 -0.89 8.92 -14.80
C PRO A 13 -1.36 8.02 -13.66
N ILE A 14 -1.07 6.73 -13.76
CA ILE A 14 -1.36 5.75 -12.71
C ILE A 14 -0.12 5.55 -11.85
N ILE A 15 -0.29 5.71 -10.54
CA ILE A 15 0.74 5.51 -9.52
C ILE A 15 0.27 4.45 -8.54
N VAL A 16 1.15 3.52 -8.18
CA VAL A 16 0.87 2.49 -7.19
C VAL A 16 1.85 2.66 -6.02
N ASP A 17 1.33 2.75 -4.80
CA ASP A 17 2.09 2.86 -3.56
C ASP A 17 1.76 1.66 -2.67
N VAL A 18 2.68 0.68 -2.62
CA VAL A 18 2.55 -0.52 -1.79
C VAL A 18 3.30 -0.33 -0.47
N GLY A 19 2.62 -0.63 0.64
CA GLY A 19 3.05 -0.23 1.97
C GLY A 19 2.94 1.29 2.14
N ALA A 20 1.77 1.83 1.79
CA ALA A 20 1.55 3.28 1.74
C ALA A 20 1.69 3.95 3.11
N ASN A 21 1.58 3.19 4.20
CA ASN A 21 1.71 3.64 5.58
C ASN A 21 0.86 4.91 5.81
N VAL A 22 1.45 5.98 6.32
CA VAL A 22 0.75 7.26 6.56
C VAL A 22 0.49 8.09 5.29
N GLY A 23 0.94 7.64 4.11
CA GLY A 23 0.59 8.23 2.82
C GLY A 23 1.57 9.25 2.24
N SER A 24 2.81 9.30 2.72
CA SER A 24 3.80 10.27 2.23
C SER A 24 4.02 10.16 0.71
N HIS A 25 4.01 8.94 0.17
CA HIS A 25 4.24 8.69 -1.26
C HIS A 25 2.95 8.65 -2.08
N ALA A 26 1.81 8.31 -1.48
CA ALA A 26 0.50 8.36 -2.12
C ALA A 26 -0.03 9.80 -2.28
N SER A 27 0.17 10.67 -1.28
CA SER A 27 -0.45 12.00 -1.21
C SER A 27 0.10 12.96 -2.26
N TYR A 28 1.42 12.97 -2.45
CA TYR A 28 2.06 13.90 -3.38
C TYR A 28 1.60 13.73 -4.84
N PRO A 29 1.62 12.53 -5.45
CA PRO A 29 1.10 12.34 -6.80
C PRO A 29 -0.42 12.57 -6.89
N ALA A 30 -1.19 12.19 -5.87
CA ALA A 30 -2.63 12.45 -5.82
C ALA A 30 -2.95 13.95 -5.85
N ALA A 31 -2.22 14.76 -5.06
CA ALA A 31 -2.33 16.21 -5.06
C ALA A 31 -1.96 16.87 -6.40
N LEU A 32 -1.15 16.19 -7.21
CA LEU A 32 -0.81 16.62 -8.57
C LEU A 32 -1.78 16.08 -9.64
N GLY A 33 -2.86 15.42 -9.24
CA GLY A 33 -3.91 14.92 -10.14
C GLY A 33 -3.64 13.54 -10.74
N ALA A 34 -2.69 12.77 -10.20
CA ALA A 34 -2.53 11.37 -10.58
C ALA A 34 -3.65 10.49 -10.03
N ARG A 35 -3.90 9.37 -10.69
CA ARG A 35 -4.70 8.27 -10.15
C ARG A 35 -3.80 7.40 -9.29
N VAL A 36 -4.13 7.27 -8.01
CA VAL A 36 -3.29 6.56 -7.03
C VAL A 36 -3.99 5.30 -6.52
N TYR A 37 -3.28 4.17 -6.57
CA TYR A 37 -3.67 2.95 -5.87
C TYR A 37 -2.73 2.76 -4.68
N ALA A 38 -3.25 2.95 -3.47
CA ALA A 38 -2.50 2.80 -2.22
C ALA A 38 -2.87 1.46 -1.56
N ILE A 39 -1.88 0.63 -1.26
CA ILE A 39 -2.05 -0.66 -0.59
C ILE A 39 -1.44 -0.53 0.81
N GLU A 40 -2.27 -0.68 1.84
CA GLU A 40 -1.84 -0.51 3.22
C GLU A 40 -2.56 -1.51 4.15
N PRO A 41 -1.83 -2.45 4.77
CA PRO A 41 -2.45 -3.45 5.62
C PRO A 41 -2.75 -2.95 7.04
N HIS A 42 -2.08 -1.90 7.55
CA HIS A 42 -2.41 -1.39 8.88
C HIS A 42 -3.78 -0.70 8.88
N PRO A 43 -4.78 -1.20 9.62
CA PRO A 43 -6.16 -0.73 9.49
C PRO A 43 -6.35 0.73 9.91
N TYR A 44 -5.53 1.24 10.83
CA TYR A 44 -5.55 2.65 11.20
C TYR A 44 -4.95 3.53 10.10
N HIS A 45 -3.87 3.10 9.44
CA HIS A 45 -3.23 3.89 8.38
C HIS A 45 -4.11 3.91 7.13
N ALA A 46 -4.65 2.75 6.73
CA ALA A 46 -5.59 2.66 5.62
C ALA A 46 -6.81 3.57 5.81
N ARG A 47 -7.41 3.61 7.02
CA ARG A 47 -8.52 4.54 7.31
C ARG A 47 -8.12 6.01 7.20
N ARG A 48 -6.92 6.36 7.67
CA ARG A 48 -6.41 7.74 7.54
C ARG A 48 -6.20 8.13 6.08
N LEU A 49 -5.65 7.21 5.27
CA LEU A 49 -5.50 7.40 3.83
C LEU A 49 -6.85 7.63 3.14
N MET A 50 -7.85 6.78 3.42
CA MET A 50 -9.20 6.94 2.88
C MET A 50 -9.82 8.28 3.26
N HIS A 51 -9.68 8.67 4.53
CA HIS A 51 -10.19 9.95 5.01
C HIS A 51 -9.50 11.14 4.33
N MET A 52 -8.18 11.09 4.19
CA MET A 52 -7.39 12.10 3.48
C MET A 52 -7.77 12.21 2.01
N ALA A 53 -7.91 11.07 1.30
CA ALA A 53 -8.34 11.04 -0.09
C ALA A 53 -9.73 11.67 -0.24
N HIS A 54 -10.67 11.34 0.66
CA HIS A 54 -12.01 11.90 0.67
C HIS A 54 -12.02 13.42 0.91
N LEU A 55 -11.27 13.91 1.91
CA LEU A 55 -11.24 15.34 2.25
C LEU A 55 -10.65 16.21 1.13
N ASN A 56 -9.75 15.67 0.32
CA ASN A 56 -9.09 16.40 -0.77
C ASN A 56 -9.67 16.09 -2.14
N GLU A 57 -10.74 15.28 -2.22
CA GLU A 57 -11.37 14.84 -3.48
C GLU A 57 -10.35 14.22 -4.46
N TRP A 58 -9.37 13.48 -3.93
CA TRP A 58 -8.33 12.86 -4.74
C TRP A 58 -8.83 11.58 -5.43
N ASP A 59 -8.36 11.34 -6.65
CA ASP A 59 -8.53 10.06 -7.37
C ASP A 59 -7.58 9.00 -6.77
N MET A 60 -7.84 8.63 -5.52
CA MET A 60 -7.05 7.67 -4.76
C MET A 60 -7.94 6.52 -4.28
N THR A 61 -7.59 5.31 -4.73
CA THR A 61 -8.18 4.07 -4.23
C THR A 61 -7.26 3.46 -3.17
N VAL A 62 -7.80 3.23 -1.98
CA VAL A 62 -7.06 2.59 -0.89
C VAL A 62 -7.54 1.15 -0.72
N PHE A 63 -6.62 0.19 -0.87
CA PHE A 63 -6.84 -1.19 -0.51
C PHE A 63 -6.31 -1.44 0.92
N ALA A 64 -7.24 -1.70 1.84
CA ALA A 64 -6.92 -2.03 3.23
C ALA A 64 -6.54 -3.51 3.35
N GLY A 65 -5.31 -3.83 2.96
CA GLY A 65 -4.75 -5.18 2.94
C GLY A 65 -3.33 -5.17 2.39
N ALA A 66 -2.79 -6.35 2.07
CA ALA A 66 -1.43 -6.50 1.61
C ALA A 66 -1.36 -6.81 0.10
N ALA A 67 -0.30 -6.33 -0.55
CA ALA A 67 0.05 -6.78 -1.89
C ALA A 67 0.67 -8.17 -1.81
N HIS A 68 0.29 -9.03 -2.75
CA HIS A 68 0.74 -10.41 -2.81
C HIS A 68 0.69 -10.96 -4.24
N ASP A 69 1.44 -12.02 -4.52
CA ASP A 69 1.48 -12.72 -5.81
C ASP A 69 0.17 -13.46 -6.17
N SER A 70 -0.80 -13.42 -5.27
CA SER A 70 -2.09 -14.07 -5.37
C SER A 70 -3.16 -13.28 -4.62
N ASP A 71 -4.38 -13.29 -5.18
CA ASP A 71 -5.53 -12.68 -4.51
C ASP A 71 -6.05 -13.65 -3.44
N GLY A 72 -6.47 -13.14 -2.28
CA GLY A 72 -6.94 -14.02 -1.22
C GLY A 72 -7.07 -13.38 0.15
N GLN A 73 -6.76 -14.16 1.17
CA GLN A 73 -6.71 -13.74 2.58
C GLN A 73 -5.35 -14.13 3.15
N GLY A 74 -4.85 -13.31 4.06
CA GLY A 74 -3.61 -13.52 4.77
C GLY A 74 -3.70 -13.01 6.19
N VAL A 75 -2.66 -13.25 6.95
CA VAL A 75 -2.56 -12.83 8.34
C VAL A 75 -1.33 -11.95 8.50
N ILE A 76 -1.50 -10.81 9.15
CA ILE A 76 -0.42 -9.87 9.42
C ILE A 76 -0.34 -9.60 10.92
N HIS A 77 0.90 -9.58 11.42
CA HIS A 77 1.20 -9.39 12.83
C HIS A 77 1.78 -8.00 13.06
N LEU A 78 1.18 -7.26 13.99
CA LEU A 78 1.70 -6.03 14.55
C LEU A 78 2.58 -6.36 15.75
N LEU A 79 3.85 -6.03 15.64
CA LEU A 79 4.83 -6.19 16.70
C LEU A 79 4.74 -5.02 17.70
N GLU A 80 5.12 -5.28 18.94
CA GLU A 80 5.43 -4.21 19.90
C GLU A 80 6.54 -3.32 19.30
N GLY A 81 6.27 -2.01 19.21
CA GLY A 81 7.09 -1.07 18.43
C GLY A 81 6.43 -0.61 17.12
N GLY A 82 5.35 -1.27 16.68
CA GLY A 82 4.47 -0.77 15.61
C GLY A 82 4.78 -1.29 14.21
N HIS A 83 5.76 -2.18 14.06
CA HIS A 83 6.10 -2.80 12.78
C HIS A 83 5.12 -3.90 12.42
N LEU A 84 4.83 -4.02 11.12
CA LEU A 84 3.97 -5.08 10.61
C LEU A 84 4.82 -6.13 9.87
N VAL A 85 4.51 -7.41 10.13
CA VAL A 85 5.18 -8.53 9.47
C VAL A 85 4.16 -9.58 9.03
N MET A 86 4.40 -10.16 7.86
CA MET A 86 3.61 -11.25 7.29
C MET A 86 4.48 -12.51 7.24
N ARG A 87 4.93 -12.97 8.41
CA ARG A 87 5.75 -14.17 8.62
C ARG A 87 5.16 -15.03 9.72
N ASN A 88 5.45 -16.33 9.69
CA ASN A 88 5.03 -17.24 10.76
C ASN A 88 5.68 -16.81 12.09
N VAL A 89 4.85 -16.40 13.04
CA VAL A 89 5.26 -15.94 14.39
C VAL A 89 6.18 -16.92 15.10
N VAL A 90 6.01 -18.22 14.88
CA VAL A 90 6.83 -19.27 15.47
C VAL A 90 8.30 -19.16 15.03
N GLU A 91 8.59 -18.50 13.91
CA GLU A 91 9.95 -18.20 13.44
C GLU A 91 10.48 -16.85 13.96
N VAL A 92 9.63 -16.03 14.59
CA VAL A 92 9.96 -14.68 15.10
C VAL A 92 10.38 -14.74 16.58
N GLU A 93 10.87 -15.89 17.07
CA GLU A 93 11.57 -16.00 18.37
C GLU A 93 12.93 -15.26 18.38
N GLU A 94 13.00 -14.06 17.80
CA GLU A 94 14.07 -13.10 18.07
C GLU A 94 13.81 -12.48 19.46
N GLU A 95 14.77 -12.61 20.36
CA GLU A 95 14.73 -11.99 21.69
C GLU A 95 14.37 -10.50 21.57
N GLY A 96 13.16 -10.14 22.00
CA GLY A 96 12.66 -8.75 22.04
C GLY A 96 11.52 -8.41 21.08
N LEU A 97 11.06 -9.33 20.21
CA LEU A 97 9.90 -9.10 19.34
C LEU A 97 8.65 -9.79 19.86
N ALA A 98 7.78 -9.04 20.55
CA ALA A 98 6.47 -9.51 21.00
C ALA A 98 5.37 -9.08 20.03
N ILE A 99 4.35 -9.91 19.84
CA ILE A 99 3.17 -9.54 19.05
C ILE A 99 2.21 -8.74 19.91
N ALA A 100 1.94 -7.50 19.48
CA ALA A 100 0.92 -6.65 20.05
C ALA A 100 -0.48 -7.00 19.53
N ARG A 101 -0.62 -7.33 18.23
CA ARG A 101 -1.91 -7.66 17.62
C ARG A 101 -1.75 -8.46 16.32
N THR A 102 -2.77 -9.22 15.97
CA THR A 102 -2.89 -9.91 14.68
C THR A 102 -4.12 -9.42 13.93
N TYR A 103 -4.01 -9.30 12.61
CA TYR A 103 -5.12 -8.92 11.73
C TYR A 103 -5.25 -9.92 10.58
N ASP A 104 -6.49 -10.32 10.31
CA ASP A 104 -6.85 -10.94 9.03
C ASP A 104 -6.98 -9.83 7.99
N VAL A 105 -6.29 -10.00 6.86
CA VAL A 105 -6.25 -9.00 5.78
C VAL A 105 -6.52 -9.64 4.42
N GLY A 106 -7.12 -8.84 3.53
CA GLY A 106 -7.18 -9.20 2.12
C GLY A 106 -5.78 -9.16 1.49
N LEU A 107 -5.52 -10.11 0.61
CA LEU A 107 -4.36 -10.13 -0.27
C LEU A 107 -4.79 -9.78 -1.68
N VAL A 108 -3.99 -8.99 -2.38
CA VAL A 108 -4.29 -8.58 -3.75
C VAL A 108 -3.04 -8.51 -4.61
N ARG A 109 -3.14 -9.01 -5.84
CA ARG A 109 -2.14 -8.71 -6.87
C ARG A 109 -2.30 -7.28 -7.34
N VAL A 110 -1.18 -6.58 -7.52
CA VAL A 110 -1.20 -5.23 -8.11
C VAL A 110 -1.95 -5.22 -9.45
N ASP A 111 -1.76 -6.24 -10.29
CA ASP A 111 -2.47 -6.39 -11.56
C ASP A 111 -4.01 -6.50 -11.39
N THR A 112 -4.45 -7.22 -10.35
CA THR A 112 -5.88 -7.35 -10.02
C THR A 112 -6.46 -6.04 -9.52
N LEU A 113 -5.69 -5.28 -8.75
CA LEU A 113 -6.14 -3.99 -8.20
C LEU A 113 -6.21 -2.92 -9.29
N VAL A 114 -5.17 -2.79 -10.11
CA VAL A 114 -5.07 -1.71 -11.09
C VAL A 114 -6.08 -1.86 -12.22
N ARG A 115 -6.54 -3.09 -12.55
CA ARG A 115 -7.59 -3.52 -13.54
C ARG A 115 -7.52 -2.94 -14.95
N GLU A 116 -7.32 -1.63 -15.06
CA GLU A 116 -6.98 -0.88 -16.23
C GLU A 116 -5.77 -1.54 -16.90
N ARG A 117 -5.93 -1.94 -18.18
CA ARG A 117 -4.81 -2.36 -19.04
C ARG A 117 -3.91 -1.18 -19.44
N ARG A 118 -3.82 -0.17 -18.59
CA ARG A 118 -3.06 1.06 -18.77
C ARG A 118 -1.72 0.93 -18.05
N LYS A 119 -0.71 1.61 -18.58
CA LYS A 119 0.65 1.56 -18.05
C LYS A 119 0.72 2.25 -16.69
N VAL A 120 1.19 1.55 -15.66
CA VAL A 120 1.60 2.15 -14.39
C VAL A 120 2.85 2.99 -14.67
N LEU A 121 2.80 4.28 -14.34
CA LEU A 121 3.92 5.19 -14.52
C LEU A 121 4.99 4.95 -13.45
N LEU A 122 4.55 4.72 -12.21
CA LEU A 122 5.42 4.47 -11.07
C LEU A 122 4.77 3.45 -10.14
N LEU A 123 5.55 2.44 -9.75
CA LEU A 123 5.25 1.50 -8.68
C LEU A 123 6.30 1.67 -7.60
N LYS A 124 5.88 2.05 -6.40
CA LYS A 124 6.72 2.01 -5.20
C LYS A 124 6.33 0.79 -4.37
N LEU A 125 7.34 0.05 -3.92
CA LEU A 125 7.22 -1.16 -3.10
C LEU A 125 8.13 -0.98 -1.88
N ASP A 126 7.53 -0.97 -0.69
CA ASP A 126 8.22 -0.90 0.60
C ASP A 126 7.35 -1.62 1.62
N THR A 127 7.66 -2.90 1.88
CA THR A 127 6.78 -3.84 2.59
C THR A 127 7.46 -4.48 3.79
N ASP A 128 8.50 -3.83 4.32
CA ASP A 128 9.31 -4.29 5.46
C ASP A 128 9.75 -5.78 5.34
N GLY A 129 10.20 -6.19 4.16
CA GLY A 129 10.80 -7.52 3.95
C GLY A 129 9.89 -8.57 3.29
N HIS A 130 8.78 -8.14 2.68
CA HIS A 130 7.83 -8.97 1.91
C HIS A 130 7.83 -8.61 0.40
N GLU A 131 8.89 -7.96 -0.09
CA GLU A 131 8.90 -7.36 -1.44
C GLU A 131 8.90 -8.40 -2.56
N LEU A 132 9.44 -9.60 -2.31
CA LEU A 132 9.54 -10.64 -3.34
C LEU A 132 8.17 -11.21 -3.72
N GLN A 133 7.25 -11.26 -2.77
CA GLN A 133 5.90 -11.76 -2.95
C GLN A 133 4.89 -10.64 -3.24
N ALA A 134 5.28 -9.37 -3.15
CA ALA A 134 4.37 -8.21 -3.28
C ALA A 134 4.05 -7.84 -4.74
#